data_AF-A0AAX4KV09-F1
#
_entry.id   AF-A0AAX4KV09-F1
#
_cell.length_a   1.000
_cell.length_b   1.000
_cell.length_c   1.000
_cell.angle_alpha   90.00
_cell.angle_beta   90.00
_cell.angle_gamma   90.00
#
_symmetry.space_group_name_H-M   'P 1'
#
loop_
_entity.id
_entity.type
_entity.pdbx_description
1 polymer ?
#
loop_
_entity_poly.entity_id
_entity_poly.type
_entity_poly.pdbx_seq_one_letter_code
_entity_poly.pdbx_strand_id
1 'polypeptide(L)'
;MVDNITAYTTDAQIRQPSRKITFAPPPIRPWSSTYLYLLSAVFYLVSICSALLGISYIYCPSQYIPFTEPICQDDHYKYLIPLLVPVISWFAIANWVGWEYFKYS
;
A
#
# COMPACT_ATOMS: atom_id res chain seq x y z
N MET A 1 -28.52 -58.62 12.29
CA MET A 1 -27.10 -58.36 12.56
C MET A 1 -26.42 -57.81 11.30
N VAL A 2 -26.96 -56.76 10.66
CA VAL A 2 -26.36 -56.15 9.45
C VAL A 2 -26.84 -54.70 9.32
N ASP A 3 -26.53 -53.79 10.25
CA ASP A 3 -26.94 -52.38 10.11
C ASP A 3 -25.92 -51.35 10.67
N ASN A 4 -24.65 -51.73 10.91
CA ASN A 4 -23.72 -50.84 11.62
C ASN A 4 -22.45 -50.45 10.84
N ILE A 5 -22.43 -50.63 9.51
CA ILE A 5 -21.26 -50.31 8.68
C ILE A 5 -21.45 -49.00 7.88
N THR A 6 -22.70 -48.55 7.69
CA THR A 6 -23.00 -47.34 6.88
C THR A 6 -22.85 -46.01 7.63
N ALA A 7 -22.69 -46.00 8.95
CA ALA A 7 -22.61 -44.77 9.74
C ALA A 7 -21.19 -44.17 9.85
N TYR A 8 -20.14 -44.94 9.54
CA TYR A 8 -18.75 -44.49 9.74
C TYR A 8 -18.12 -43.84 8.50
N THR A 9 -18.78 -43.87 7.34
CA THR A 9 -18.21 -43.37 6.09
C THR A 9 -18.51 -41.90 5.80
N THR A 10 -19.30 -41.21 6.63
CA THR A 10 -19.70 -39.82 6.38
C THR A 10 -18.85 -38.74 7.06
N ASP A 11 -18.04 -39.08 8.08
CA ASP A 11 -17.25 -38.07 8.82
C ASP A 11 -15.83 -37.84 8.28
N ALA A 12 -15.37 -38.68 7.34
CA ALA A 12 -13.97 -38.64 6.88
C ALA A 12 -13.70 -37.67 5.72
N GLN A 13 -14.69 -36.90 5.23
CA GLN A 13 -14.57 -36.17 3.95
C GLN A 13 -14.73 -34.65 4.01
N ILE A 14 -14.95 -34.02 5.17
CA ILE A 14 -14.88 -32.56 5.30
C ILE A 14 -13.54 -32.14 5.90
N ARG A 15 -12.44 -32.72 5.39
CA ARG A 15 -11.12 -32.13 5.58
C ARG A 15 -10.92 -31.17 4.41
N GLN A 16 -11.19 -29.88 4.63
CA GLN A 16 -10.85 -28.86 3.65
C GLN A 16 -9.40 -29.08 3.23
N PRO A 17 -9.06 -29.06 1.92
CA PRO A 17 -7.70 -29.24 1.50
C PRO A 17 -6.87 -28.15 2.19
N SER A 18 -5.99 -28.56 3.11
CA SER A 18 -5.02 -27.66 3.71
C SER A 18 -4.29 -26.99 2.55
N ARG A 19 -4.55 -25.69 2.34
CA ARG A 19 -3.87 -24.92 1.31
C ARG A 19 -2.39 -25.07 1.62
N LYS A 20 -1.66 -25.79 0.77
CA LYS A 20 -0.21 -25.81 0.85
C LYS A 20 0.27 -24.37 0.72
N ILE A 21 0.73 -23.80 1.82
CA ILE A 21 1.41 -22.52 1.84
C ILE A 21 2.77 -22.79 1.21
N THR A 22 2.84 -22.62 -0.11
CA THR A 22 4.10 -22.64 -0.82
C THR A 22 4.77 -21.29 -0.58
N PHE A 23 5.81 -21.29 0.24
CA PHE A 23 6.67 -20.12 0.45
C PHE A 23 7.64 -19.88 -0.72
N ALA A 24 7.59 -20.72 -1.76
CA ALA A 24 8.37 -20.47 -2.96
C ALA A 24 7.81 -19.24 -3.67
N PRO A 25 8.66 -18.26 -4.00
CA PRO A 25 8.20 -17.11 -4.77
C PRO A 25 7.64 -17.61 -6.11
N PRO A 26 6.52 -17.05 -6.59
CA PRO A 26 6.04 -17.38 -7.92
C PRO A 26 7.14 -17.13 -8.96
N PRO A 27 7.25 -17.96 -10.01
CA PRO A 27 8.28 -17.79 -11.03
C PRO A 27 8.21 -16.38 -11.62
N ILE A 28 9.38 -15.75 -11.77
CA ILE A 28 9.50 -14.35 -12.18
C ILE A 28 8.78 -14.17 -13.52
N ARG A 29 7.79 -13.28 -13.57
CA ARG A 29 7.18 -12.88 -14.84
C ARG A 29 8.20 -12.03 -15.62
N PRO A 30 8.38 -12.24 -16.93
CA PRO A 30 9.41 -11.56 -17.71
C PRO A 30 9.27 -10.03 -17.69
N TRP A 31 8.04 -9.53 -17.59
CA TRP A 31 7.74 -8.10 -17.52
C TRP A 31 7.76 -7.53 -16.09
N SER A 32 7.84 -8.37 -15.05
CA SER A 32 7.70 -7.91 -13.66
C SER A 32 8.81 -6.95 -13.25
N SER A 33 10.02 -7.16 -13.75
CA SER A 33 11.18 -6.36 -13.37
C SER A 33 11.06 -4.91 -13.86
N THR A 34 10.65 -4.71 -15.11
CA THR A 34 10.49 -3.36 -15.68
C THR A 34 9.35 -2.60 -15.01
N TYR A 35 8.23 -3.27 -14.71
CA TYR A 35 7.14 -2.66 -13.94
C TYR A 35 7.60 -2.20 -12.55
N LEU A 36 8.42 -3.00 -11.86
CA LEU A 36 8.95 -2.63 -10.53
C LEU A 36 9.85 -1.38 -10.60
N TYR A 37 10.72 -1.30 -11.60
CA TYR A 37 11.58 -0.11 -11.79
C TYR A 37 10.77 1.14 -12.20
N LEU A 38 9.76 0.98 -13.04
CA LEU A 38 8.91 2.09 -13.46
C LEU A 38 8.08 2.61 -12.28
N LEU A 39 7.50 1.69 -11.49
CA LEU A 39 6.75 2.03 -10.29
C LEU A 39 7.65 2.72 -9.24
N SER A 40 8.86 2.22 -9.00
CA SER A 40 9.79 2.85 -8.05
C SER A 40 10.26 4.23 -8.51
N ALA A 41 10.50 4.42 -9.82
CA ALA A 41 10.81 5.72 -10.39
C ALA A 41 9.65 6.73 -10.18
N VAL A 42 8.40 6.31 -10.39
CA VAL A 42 7.22 7.15 -10.14
C VAL A 42 7.13 7.53 -8.66
N PHE A 43 7.28 6.57 -7.74
CA PHE A 43 7.26 6.88 -6.31
C PHE A 43 8.40 7.81 -5.87
N TYR A 44 9.58 7.65 -6.47
CA TYR A 44 10.71 8.55 -6.23
C TYR A 44 10.41 9.99 -6.70
N LEU A 45 9.81 10.14 -7.88
CA LEU A 45 9.38 11.46 -8.39
C LEU A 45 8.31 12.09 -7.50
N VAL A 46 7.31 11.32 -7.05
CA VAL A 46 6.29 11.80 -6.10
C VAL A 46 6.93 12.25 -4.79
N SER A 47 7.91 11.51 -4.29
CA SER A 47 8.67 11.86 -3.08
C SER A 47 9.45 13.17 -3.26
N ILE A 48 10.14 13.36 -4.38
CA ILE A 48 10.83 14.62 -4.71
C ILE A 48 9.82 15.77 -4.80
N CYS A 49 8.70 15.59 -5.51
CA CYS A 49 7.66 16.62 -5.61
C CYS A 49 7.10 16.99 -4.24
N SER A 50 6.82 16.02 -3.38
CA SER A 50 6.35 16.26 -2.01
C SER A 50 7.39 17.02 -1.18
N ALA A 51 8.68 16.66 -1.30
CA ALA A 51 9.75 17.34 -0.59
C ALA A 51 9.93 18.79 -1.07
N LEU A 52 9.92 19.02 -2.39
CA LEU A 52 9.98 20.36 -2.98
C LEU A 52 8.79 21.22 -2.57
N LEU A 53 7.59 20.63 -2.50
CA LEU A 53 6.38 21.32 -2.03
C LEU A 53 6.52 21.71 -0.55
N GLY A 54 7.06 20.82 0.29
CA GLY A 54 7.41 21.13 1.68
C GLY A 54 8.49 22.21 1.82
N ILE A 55 9.49 22.23 0.93
CA ILE A 55 10.54 23.27 0.93
C ILE A 55 9.95 24.62 0.48
N SER A 56 9.11 24.64 -0.56
CA SER A 56 8.42 25.85 -1.02
C SER A 56 7.50 26.45 0.04
N TYR A 57 7.08 25.62 1.00
CA TYR A 57 6.27 26.02 2.13
C TYR A 57 7.06 26.82 3.18
N ILE A 58 8.35 26.51 3.34
CA ILE A 58 9.27 27.19 4.27
C ILE A 58 9.93 28.40 3.60
N TYR A 59 10.35 28.23 2.35
CA TYR A 59 10.96 29.26 1.53
C TYR A 59 10.01 29.57 0.39
N CYS A 60 9.39 30.76 0.37
CA CYS A 60 8.47 31.16 -0.68
C CYS A 60 9.21 31.72 -1.91
N PRO A 61 9.34 30.97 -3.03
CA PRO A 61 9.87 31.51 -4.28
C PRO A 61 8.77 32.23 -5.08
N SER A 62 7.92 33.04 -4.44
CA SER A 62 6.76 33.68 -5.10
C SER A 62 7.16 34.55 -6.29
N GLN A 63 8.40 35.03 -6.29
CA GLN A 63 8.99 35.87 -7.33
C GLN A 63 9.24 35.12 -8.65
N TYR A 64 9.40 33.79 -8.62
CA TYR A 64 9.81 32.99 -9.78
C TYR A 64 8.70 32.06 -10.30
N ILE A 65 7.78 31.64 -9.43
CA ILE A 65 6.72 30.68 -9.78
C ILE A 65 5.38 31.22 -9.29
N PRO A 66 4.57 31.87 -10.16
CA PRO A 66 3.29 32.47 -9.75
C PRO A 66 2.28 31.43 -9.25
N PHE A 67 2.44 30.15 -9.62
CA PHE A 67 1.59 29.06 -9.14
C PHE A 67 1.74 28.77 -7.64
N THR A 68 2.85 29.22 -7.02
CA THR A 68 3.11 29.03 -5.58
C THR A 68 2.64 30.20 -4.71
N GLU A 69 2.26 31.32 -5.34
CA GLU A 69 1.80 32.53 -4.67
C GLU A 69 0.57 32.31 -3.76
N PRO A 70 -0.49 31.58 -4.17
CA PRO A 70 -1.63 31.32 -3.29
C PRO A 70 -1.27 30.41 -2.09
N ILE A 71 -0.28 29.53 -2.23
CA ILE A 71 0.19 28.66 -1.13
C ILE A 71 0.96 29.50 -0.09
N CYS A 72 1.67 30.53 -0.53
CA CYS A 72 2.41 31.45 0.33
C CYS A 72 1.54 32.43 1.11
N GLN A 73 0.33 32.73 0.60
CA GLN A 73 -0.61 33.65 1.25
C GLN A 73 -1.57 32.96 2.23
N ASP A 74 -1.54 31.62 2.30
CA ASP A 74 -2.44 30.85 3.15
C ASP A 74 -1.83 30.60 4.55
N ASP A 75 -2.09 31.52 5.48
CA ASP A 75 -1.62 31.41 6.87
C ASP A 75 -2.44 30.42 7.72
N HIS A 76 -3.64 30.03 7.28
CA HIS A 76 -4.55 29.20 8.09
C HIS A 76 -4.20 27.71 8.08
N TYR A 77 -3.65 27.19 6.99
CA TYR A 77 -3.36 25.76 6.82
C TYR A 77 -1.87 25.43 6.94
N LYS A 78 -1.11 26.29 7.62
CA LYS A 78 0.35 26.29 7.60
C LYS A 78 1.05 25.04 8.10
N TYR A 79 0.37 24.31 8.97
CA TYR A 79 0.91 23.08 9.54
C TYR A 79 0.11 21.85 9.10
N LEU A 80 -0.94 22.04 8.30
CA LEU A 80 -1.79 20.95 7.88
C LEU A 80 -1.06 20.03 6.90
N ILE A 81 -0.42 20.55 5.84
CA ILE A 81 0.25 19.71 4.83
C ILE A 81 1.42 18.88 5.42
N PRO A 82 2.37 19.47 6.19
CA PRO A 82 3.46 18.69 6.78
C PRO A 82 2.98 17.64 7.78
N LEU A 83 1.83 17.85 8.42
CA LEU A 83 1.22 16.91 9.34
C LEU A 83 0.37 15.85 8.61
N LEU A 84 -0.26 16.22 7.50
CA LEU A 84 -1.15 15.36 6.72
C LEU A 84 -0.36 14.28 5.98
N VAL A 85 0.82 14.62 5.40
CA VAL A 85 1.67 13.67 4.66
C VAL A 85 2.04 12.43 5.50
N PRO A 86 2.63 12.54 6.70
CA PRO A 86 2.97 11.36 7.51
C PRO A 86 1.72 10.64 8.02
N VAL A 87 0.63 11.35 8.33
CA VAL A 87 -0.62 10.74 8.81
C VAL A 87 -1.27 9.89 7.73
N ILE A 88 -1.46 10.41 6.52
CA ILE A 88 -2.05 9.65 5.41
C ILE A 88 -1.14 8.47 5.03
N SER A 89 0.17 8.69 4.98
CA SER A 89 1.14 7.64 4.66
C SER A 89 1.04 6.48 5.65
N TRP A 90 0.97 6.78 6.95
CA TRP A 90 0.79 5.79 8.00
C TRP A 90 -0.51 5.01 7.84
N PHE A 91 -1.64 5.71 7.64
CA PHE A 91 -2.94 5.08 7.44
C PHE A 91 -2.95 4.16 6.20
N ALA A 92 -2.38 4.61 5.09
CA ALA A 92 -2.32 3.83 3.85
C ALA A 92 -1.48 2.54 4.03
N ILE A 93 -0.32 2.64 4.68
CA ILE A 93 0.55 1.48 4.94
C ILE A 93 -0.14 0.49 5.88
N ALA A 94 -0.72 0.97 6.99
CA ALA A 94 -1.41 0.12 7.96
C ALA A 94 -2.60 -0.62 7.30
N ASN A 95 -3.36 0.07 6.46
CA ASN A 95 -4.51 -0.52 5.76
C ASN A 95 -4.07 -1.52 4.69
N TRP A 96 -3.00 -1.21 3.94
CA TRP A 96 -2.42 -2.13 2.96
C TRP A 96 -1.92 -3.43 3.62
N VAL A 97 -1.14 -3.30 4.70
CA VAL A 97 -0.58 -4.45 5.43
C VAL A 97 -1.70 -5.27 6.05
N GLY A 98 -2.70 -4.62 6.65
CA GLY A 98 -3.88 -5.31 7.21
C GLY A 98 -4.64 -6.11 6.15
N TRP A 99 -4.87 -5.53 4.98
CA TRP A 99 -5.53 -6.23 3.86
C TRP A 99 -4.78 -7.48 3.41
N GLU A 100 -3.45 -7.42 3.31
CA GLU A 100 -2.65 -8.57 2.90
C GLU A 100 -2.72 -9.72 3.93
N TYR A 101 -2.77 -9.41 5.23
CA TYR A 101 -2.95 -10.43 6.27
C TYR A 101 -4.35 -11.08 6.23
N PHE A 102 -5.42 -10.31 6.05
CA PHE A 102 -6.78 -10.85 5.97
C PHE A 102 -7.06 -11.62 4.67
N LYS A 103 -6.37 -11.29 3.58
CA LYS A 103 -6.54 -11.96 2.30
C LYS A 103 -6.04 -13.41 2.31
N TYR A 104 -5.04 -13.72 3.15
CA TYR A 104 -4.45 -15.07 3.23
C TYR A 104 -4.73 -15.80 4.55
N SER A 105 -5.47 -15.21 5.50
CA SER A 105 -6.03 -15.89 6.68
C SER A 105 -7.28 -16.67 6.34
#